data_AF-A0ABD1QFV2-F1
#
_entry.id   AF-A0ABD1QFV2-F1
#
_cell.length_a   1.000
_cell.length_b   1.000
_cell.length_c   1.000
_cell.angle_alpha   90.00
_cell.angle_beta   90.00
_cell.angle_gamma   90.00
#
_symmetry.space_group_name_H-M   'P 1'
#
loop_
_entity.id
_entity.type
_entity.pdbx_description
1 polymer ?
#
loop_
_entity_poly.entity_id
_entity_poly.type
_entity_poly.pdbx_seq_one_letter_code
_entity_poly.pdbx_strand_id
1 'polypeptide(L)'
;MSEVDLFSTYSVFSYAAGIAGNLFAFVLFVSPIPTFRRIIRSQSTEQFSGLPYIYALLNCLICFWYGLPIVSPGVILVATVNSVGAIFQLIYITIFITYAEKPKKLKMLGLLLAVFGRICSHCFYQHRSF
;
A
#
# COMPACT_ATOMS: atom_id res chain seq x y z
N MET A 1 7.21 -18.96 36.34
CA MET A 1 6.96 -17.90 35.34
C MET A 1 5.49 -18.01 34.98
N SER A 2 4.67 -17.02 35.32
CA SER A 2 3.22 -17.12 35.14
C SER A 2 2.84 -16.92 33.67
N GLU A 3 1.77 -17.55 33.20
CA GLU A 3 1.24 -17.36 31.83
C GLU A 3 0.94 -15.88 31.54
N VAL A 4 0.65 -15.09 32.57
CA VAL A 4 0.41 -13.65 32.51
C VAL A 4 1.69 -12.86 32.18
N ASP A 5 2.83 -13.22 32.77
CA ASP A 5 4.12 -12.58 32.47
C ASP A 5 4.57 -12.88 31.04
N LEU A 6 4.29 -14.10 30.59
CA LEU A 6 4.57 -14.57 29.24
C LEU A 6 3.72 -13.80 28.20
N PHE A 7 2.41 -13.68 28.45
CA PHE A 7 1.49 -12.92 27.57
C PHE A 7 1.86 -11.43 27.50
N SER A 8 2.22 -10.84 28.65
CA SER A 8 2.70 -9.45 28.74
C SER A 8 3.96 -9.25 27.90
N THR A 9 4.95 -10.13 28.06
CA THR A 9 6.21 -10.07 27.32
C THR A 9 6.02 -10.21 25.81
N TYR A 10 5.21 -11.18 25.36
CA TYR A 10 4.90 -11.36 23.93
C TYR A 10 4.16 -10.17 23.32
N SER A 11 3.27 -9.53 24.07
CA SER A 11 2.55 -8.34 23.60
C SER A 11 3.49 -7.15 23.36
N VAL A 12 4.45 -6.93 24.26
CA VAL A 12 5.46 -5.87 24.15
C VAL A 12 6.36 -6.10 22.93
N PHE A 13 6.85 -7.32 22.72
CA PHE A 13 7.66 -7.63 21.54
C PHE A 13 6.89 -7.46 20.23
N SER A 14 5.62 -7.88 20.19
CA SER A 14 4.78 -7.75 19.00
C SER A 14 4.53 -6.27 18.65
N TYR A 15 4.29 -5.43 19.66
CA TYR A 15 4.11 -3.99 19.48
C TYR A 15 5.40 -3.31 19.01
N ALA A 16 6.54 -3.65 19.61
CA ALA A 16 7.85 -3.14 19.21
C ALA A 16 8.20 -3.53 17.76
N ALA A 17 7.94 -4.78 17.38
CA ALA A 17 8.12 -5.26 16.00
C ALA A 17 7.19 -4.50 15.03
N GLY A 18 5.94 -4.24 15.42
CA GLY A 18 5.00 -3.44 14.65
C GLY A 18 5.50 -2.01 14.39
N ILE A 19 6.02 -1.33 15.42
CA ILE A 19 6.60 0.02 15.29
C ILE A 19 7.84 0.00 14.41
N ALA A 20 8.77 -0.92 14.65
CA ALA A 20 9.98 -1.05 13.84
C ALA A 20 9.64 -1.30 12.36
N GLY A 21 8.72 -2.23 12.09
CA GLY A 21 8.24 -2.52 10.73
C GLY A 21 7.61 -1.30 10.05
N ASN A 22 6.82 -0.51 10.79
CA ASN A 22 6.26 0.75 10.28
C ASN A 22 7.36 1.75 9.86
N LEU A 23 8.41 1.90 10.67
CA LEU A 23 9.51 2.81 10.38
C LEU A 23 10.29 2.37 9.12
N PHE A 24 10.62 1.09 9.00
CA PHE A 24 11.29 0.57 7.81
C PHE A 24 10.41 0.67 6.56
N ALA A 25 9.10 0.44 6.68
CA ALA A 25 8.16 0.62 5.58
C ALA A 25 8.17 2.07 5.06
N PHE A 26 8.23 3.07 5.95
CA PHE A 26 8.33 4.46 5.54
C PHE A 26 9.60 4.73 4.70
N VAL A 27 10.74 4.19 5.12
CA VAL A 27 11.99 4.30 4.36
C VAL A 27 11.86 3.65 2.98
N LEU A 28 11.22 2.48 2.89
CA LEU A 28 10.95 1.81 1.62
C LEU A 28 10.02 2.62 0.71
N PHE A 29 9.02 3.32 1.27
CA PHE A 29 8.15 4.19 0.48
C PHE A 29 8.86 5.44 -0.04
N VAL A 30 9.91 5.91 0.63
CA VAL A 30 10.73 7.05 0.20
C VAL A 30 11.80 6.65 -0.83
N SER A 31 12.20 5.38 -0.86
CA SER A 31 13.21 4.85 -1.81
C SER A 31 12.99 5.21 -3.29
N PRO A 32 11.76 5.21 -3.85
CA PRO A 32 11.52 5.55 -5.25
C PRO A 32 11.60 7.06 -5.57
N ILE A 33 11.68 7.95 -4.58
CA ILE A 33 11.68 9.40 -4.79
C ILE A 33 12.77 9.85 -5.79
N PRO A 34 14.04 9.41 -5.70
CA PRO A 34 15.08 9.80 -6.66
C PRO A 34 14.73 9.38 -8.10
N THR A 35 14.11 8.20 -8.27
CA THR A 35 13.65 7.69 -9.57
C THR A 35 12.54 8.58 -10.15
N PHE A 36 11.54 8.94 -9.34
CA PHE A 36 10.48 9.84 -9.79
C PHE A 36 10.95 11.27 -10.05
N ARG A 37 11.93 11.77 -9.29
CA ARG A 37 12.59 13.04 -9.59
C ARG A 37 13.27 13.03 -10.96
N ARG A 38 13.85 11.90 -11.37
CA ARG A 38 14.39 11.73 -12.73
C ARG A 38 13.29 11.79 -13.78
N ILE A 39 12.17 11.08 -13.59
CA ILE A 39 11.01 11.09 -14.52
C ILE A 39 10.47 12.51 -14.71
N ILE A 40 10.34 13.28 -13.63
CA ILE A 40 9.88 14.67 -13.69
C ILE A 40 10.89 15.54 -14.47
N ARG A 41 12.20 15.34 -14.24
CA ARG A 41 13.23 16.11 -14.94
C ARG A 41 13.33 15.74 -16.42
N SER A 42 13.21 14.47 -16.78
CA SER A 42 13.29 13.98 -18.16
C SER A 42 11.98 14.17 -18.93
N GLN A 43 10.88 14.53 -18.25
CA GLN A 43 9.53 14.66 -18.81
C GLN A 43 9.06 13.39 -19.54
N SER A 44 9.66 12.24 -19.22
CA SER A 44 9.42 10.96 -19.88
C SER A 44 9.60 9.85 -18.88
N THR A 45 8.71 8.86 -18.92
CA THR A 45 8.86 7.62 -18.14
C THR A 45 10.02 6.75 -18.62
N GLU A 46 10.78 7.16 -19.65
CA GLU A 46 11.90 6.41 -20.24
C GLU A 46 11.50 4.93 -20.46
N GLN A 47 12.29 3.98 -19.95
CA GLN A 47 11.99 2.54 -19.92
C GLN A 47 11.40 2.07 -18.57
N PHE A 48 11.04 2.98 -17.67
CA PHE A 48 10.41 2.59 -16.40
C PHE A 48 9.02 2.02 -16.64
N SER A 49 8.72 0.92 -15.94
CA SER A 49 7.38 0.32 -15.93
C SER A 49 6.59 0.84 -14.74
N GLY A 50 5.34 1.25 -14.97
CA GLY A 50 4.43 1.67 -13.91
C GLY A 50 3.75 0.50 -13.18
N LEU A 51 3.91 -0.73 -13.67
CA LEU A 51 3.26 -1.93 -13.13
C LEU A 51 3.64 -2.23 -11.67
N PRO A 52 4.91 -2.14 -11.23
CA PRO A 52 5.29 -2.43 -9.84
C PRO A 52 4.52 -1.56 -8.84
N TYR A 53 4.25 -0.30 -9.18
CA TYR A 53 3.50 0.62 -8.31
C TYR A 53 2.01 0.24 -8.21
N ILE A 54 1.41 -0.26 -9.29
CA ILE A 54 0.03 -0.77 -9.26
C ILE A 54 -0.07 -2.05 -8.42
N TYR A 55 0.87 -2.99 -8.57
CA TYR A 55 0.89 -4.20 -7.75
C TYR A 55 1.16 -3.88 -6.27
N ALA A 56 2.04 -2.92 -6.00
CA ALA A 56 2.27 -2.44 -4.64
C ALA A 56 1.02 -1.76 -4.06
N LEU A 57 0.32 -0.93 -4.84
CA LEU A 57 -0.96 -0.33 -4.42
C LEU A 57 -2.00 -1.42 -4.10
N LEU A 58 -2.13 -2.44 -4.96
CA LEU A 58 -3.05 -3.56 -4.73
C LEU A 58 -2.70 -4.30 -3.42
N ASN A 59 -1.41 -4.59 -3.19
CA ASN A 59 -0.94 -5.20 -1.95
C ASN A 59 -1.32 -4.33 -0.73
N CYS A 60 -1.00 -3.04 -0.77
CA CYS A 60 -1.34 -2.12 0.31
C CYS A 60 -2.85 -2.06 0.58
N LEU A 61 -3.69 -2.03 -0.45
CA LEU A 61 -5.14 -2.00 -0.28
C LEU A 61 -5.69 -3.31 0.34
N ILE A 62 -5.14 -4.47 -0.04
CA ILE A 62 -5.51 -5.76 0.54
C ILE A 62 -5.08 -5.83 2.02
N CYS A 63 -3.85 -5.45 2.32
CA CYS A 63 -3.34 -5.46 3.70
C CYS A 63 -4.02 -4.40 4.58
N PHE A 64 -4.38 -3.24 4.01
CA PHE A 64 -5.21 -2.24 4.68
C PHE A 64 -6.57 -2.84 5.05
N TRP A 65 -7.26 -3.46 4.10
CA TRP A 65 -8.54 -4.11 4.32
C TRP A 65 -8.48 -5.19 5.40
N TYR A 66 -7.45 -6.05 5.35
CA TYR A 66 -7.20 -7.07 6.37
C TYR A 66 -6.97 -6.48 7.77
N GLY A 67 -6.26 -5.35 7.85
CA GLY A 67 -5.95 -4.68 9.11
C GLY A 67 -7.13 -3.94 9.76
N LEU A 68 -8.29 -3.84 9.08
CA LEU A 68 -9.47 -3.19 9.64
C LEU A 68 -10.08 -4.06 10.75
N PRO A 69 -10.60 -3.44 11.83
CA PRO A 69 -11.16 -4.17 12.97
C PRO A 69 -12.41 -4.99 12.61
N ILE A 70 -13.07 -4.65 11.50
CA ILE A 70 -14.22 -5.39 10.95
C ILE A 70 -13.79 -6.77 10.41
N VAL A 71 -12.55 -6.90 9.96
CA VAL A 71 -12.01 -8.14 9.36
C VAL A 71 -11.15 -8.90 10.38
N SER A 72 -10.20 -8.22 11.01
CA SER A 72 -9.31 -8.84 12.00
C SER A 72 -9.08 -7.90 13.19
N PRO A 73 -9.64 -8.21 14.38
CA PRO A 73 -9.43 -7.40 15.56
C PRO A 73 -7.98 -7.51 16.07
N GLY A 74 -7.41 -6.38 16.51
CA GLY A 74 -6.08 -6.35 17.15
C GLY A 74 -4.88 -6.11 16.23
N VAL A 75 -5.06 -6.01 14.91
CA VAL A 75 -3.95 -5.82 13.92
C VAL A 75 -3.96 -4.44 13.25
N ILE A 76 -4.47 -3.41 13.94
CA ILE A 76 -4.68 -2.07 13.37
C ILE A 76 -3.39 -1.38 12.88
N LEU A 77 -2.23 -1.71 13.45
CA LEU A 77 -0.92 -1.20 12.99
C LEU A 77 -0.61 -1.59 11.53
N VAL A 78 -1.19 -2.70 11.05
CA VAL A 78 -1.08 -3.11 9.64
C VAL A 78 -1.94 -2.22 8.76
N ALA A 79 -3.12 -1.80 9.21
CA ALA A 79 -3.94 -0.85 8.47
C ALA A 79 -3.25 0.52 8.34
N THR A 80 -2.63 1.01 9.41
CA THR A 80 -1.98 2.33 9.39
C THR A 80 -0.78 2.38 8.44
N VAL A 81 0.09 1.36 8.45
CA VAL A 81 1.27 1.36 7.56
C VAL A 81 0.86 1.25 6.08
N ASN A 82 -0.15 0.43 5.80
CA ASN A 82 -0.60 0.17 4.44
C ASN A 82 -1.45 1.31 3.87
N SER A 83 -2.17 2.07 4.70
CA SER A 83 -2.85 3.29 4.23
C SER A 83 -1.85 4.36 3.80
N VAL A 84 -0.78 4.57 4.58
CA VAL A 84 0.34 5.46 4.20
C VAL A 84 1.00 4.95 2.92
N GLY A 85 1.29 3.65 2.84
CA GLY A 85 1.82 3.02 1.62
C GLY A 85 0.96 3.26 0.40
N ALA A 86 -0.36 3.07 0.51
CA ALA A 86 -1.30 3.31 -0.58
C ALA A 86 -1.27 4.78 -1.06
N ILE A 87 -1.16 5.75 -0.15
CA ILE A 87 -1.03 7.18 -0.50
C ILE A 87 0.25 7.41 -1.32
N PHE A 88 1.39 6.89 -0.87
CA PHE A 88 2.65 7.01 -1.63
C PHE A 88 2.55 6.36 -3.01
N GLN A 89 1.98 5.15 -3.11
CA GLN A 89 1.82 4.49 -4.41
C GLN A 89 0.88 5.26 -5.34
N LEU A 90 -0.19 5.87 -4.83
CA LEU A 90 -1.07 6.73 -5.62
C LEU A 90 -0.36 7.98 -6.14
N ILE A 91 0.49 8.61 -5.34
CA ILE A 91 1.32 9.75 -5.77
C ILE A 91 2.24 9.30 -6.92
N TYR A 92 2.94 8.19 -6.75
CA TYR A 92 3.84 7.64 -7.76
C TYR A 92 3.13 7.26 -9.06
N ILE A 93 1.96 6.61 -8.98
CA ILE A 93 1.16 6.27 -10.15
C ILE A 93 0.67 7.54 -10.86
N THR A 94 0.22 8.55 -10.10
CA THR A 94 -0.23 9.84 -10.68
C THR A 94 0.89 10.53 -11.46
N ILE A 95 2.08 10.62 -10.88
CA ILE A 95 3.26 11.19 -11.55
C ILE A 95 3.58 10.37 -12.80
N PHE A 96 3.59 9.04 -12.70
CA PHE A 96 3.87 8.17 -13.84
C PHE A 96 2.86 8.38 -14.98
N ILE A 97 1.56 8.39 -14.69
CA ILE A 97 0.48 8.60 -15.67
C ILE A 97 0.57 9.98 -16.34
N THR A 98 1.09 10.98 -15.62
CA THR A 98 1.27 12.35 -16.14
C THR A 98 2.37 12.41 -17.21
N TYR A 99 3.48 11.70 -17.00
CA TYR A 99 4.64 11.70 -17.91
C TYR A 99 4.71 10.50 -18.87
N ALA A 100 3.74 9.57 -18.79
CA ALA A 100 3.70 8.38 -19.63
C ALA A 100 3.12 8.66 -21.02
N GLU A 101 3.60 7.92 -22.01
CA GLU A 101 3.05 7.91 -23.38
C GLU A 101 1.61 7.39 -23.40
N LYS A 102 0.79 7.88 -24.35
CA LYS A 102 -0.65 7.54 -24.50
C LYS A 102 -0.99 6.04 -24.33
N PRO A 103 -0.28 5.07 -24.97
CA PRO A 103 -0.63 3.65 -24.80
C PRO A 103 -0.34 3.12 -23.39
N LYS A 104 0.78 3.52 -22.78
CA LYS A 104 1.14 3.14 -21.41
C LYS A 104 0.16 3.77 -20.41
N LYS A 105 -0.22 5.02 -20.64
CA LYS A 105 -1.20 5.78 -19.85
C LYS A 105 -2.56 5.09 -19.79
N LEU A 106 -3.10 4.69 -20.94
CA LEU A 106 -4.39 3.99 -21.02
C LEU A 106 -4.35 2.64 -20.32
N LYS A 107 -3.28 1.85 -20.54
CA LYS A 107 -3.09 0.57 -19.86
C LYS A 107 -3.06 0.72 -18.34
N MET A 108 -2.34 1.73 -17.84
CA MET A 108 -2.24 1.98 -16.40
C MET A 108 -3.52 2.51 -15.80
N LEU A 109 -4.24 3.41 -16.48
CA LEU A 109 -5.53 3.88 -16.01
C LEU A 109 -6.54 2.73 -15.96
N GLY A 110 -6.58 1.87 -16.98
CA GLY A 110 -7.42 0.68 -16.99
C GLY A 110 -7.11 -0.28 -15.83
N LEU A 111 -5.82 -0.53 -15.56
CA LEU A 111 -5.40 -1.35 -14.42
C LEU A 111 -5.77 -0.73 -13.07
N LEU A 112 -5.61 0.59 -12.92
CA LEU A 112 -5.97 1.31 -11.70
C LEU A 112 -7.48 1.23 -11.44
N LEU A 113 -8.30 1.48 -12.46
CA LEU A 113 -9.76 1.32 -12.36
C LEU A 113 -10.15 -0.11 -12.04
N ALA A 114 -9.48 -1.11 -12.60
CA ALA A 114 -9.73 -2.52 -12.29
C ALA A 114 -9.40 -2.86 -10.82
N VAL A 115 -8.30 -2.34 -10.28
CA VAL A 115 -7.93 -2.52 -8.86
C VAL A 115 -8.98 -1.91 -7.95
N PHE A 116 -9.36 -0.65 -8.18
CA PHE A 116 -10.41 0.00 -7.39
C PHE A 116 -11.75 -0.71 -7.52
N GLY A 117 -12.15 -1.12 -8.72
CA GLY A 117 -13.38 -1.86 -8.95
C GLY A 117 -13.41 -3.19 -8.19
N ARG A 118 -12.30 -3.93 -8.16
CA ARG A 118 -12.19 -5.20 -7.41
C ARG A 118 -12.30 -4.98 -5.90
N ILE A 119 -11.61 -3.98 -5.37
CA ILE A 119 -11.66 -3.64 -3.93
C ILE A 119 -13.05 -3.14 -3.53
N CYS A 120 -13.66 -2.24 -4.30
CA CYS A 120 -15.01 -1.75 -4.06
C CYS A 120 -16.04 -2.88 -4.11
N SER A 121 -15.95 -3.77 -5.09
CA SER A 121 -16.82 -4.94 -5.19
C SER A 121 -16.69 -5.81 -3.93
N HIS A 122 -15.47 -6.11 -3.52
CA HIS A 122 -15.23 -6.94 -2.33
C HIS A 122 -15.75 -6.29 -1.04
N CYS A 123 -15.51 -4.98 -0.87
CA CYS A 123 -16.00 -4.21 0.26
C CYS A 123 -17.54 -4.16 0.29
N PHE A 124 -18.18 -4.02 -0.88
CA PHE A 124 -19.64 -4.04 -1.01
C PHE A 124 -20.23 -5.41 -0.67
N TYR A 125 -19.61 -6.50 -1.15
CA TYR A 125 -20.00 -7.86 -0.78
C TYR A 125 -19.88 -8.07 0.73
N GLN A 126 -18.78 -7.65 1.34
CA GLN A 126 -18.59 -7.78 2.79
C GLN A 126 -19.64 -7.01 3.58
N HIS A 127 -19.92 -5.75 3.21
CA HIS A 127 -20.94 -4.94 3.89
C HIS A 127 -22.35 -5.53 3.72
N ARG A 128 -22.63 -6.24 2.63
CA ARG A 128 -23.92 -6.91 2.41
C ARG A 128 -24.04 -8.26 3.16
N SER A 129 -22.92 -8.84 3.59
CA SER A 129 -22.88 -10.10 4.33
C SER A 129 -22.96 -9.95 5.86
N PHE A 130 -22.94 -8.70 6.37
CA PHE A 130 -23.24 -8.35 7.76
C PHE A 130 -24.66 -7.78 7.85
#